data_AF-A0A3C0L392-F1
#
_entry.id   AF-A0A3C0L392-F1
#
_cell.length_a   1.000
_cell.length_b   1.000
_cell.length_c   1.000
_cell.angle_alpha   90.00
_cell.angle_beta   90.00
_cell.angle_gamma   90.00
#
_symmetry.space_group_name_H-M   'P 1'
#
loop_
_entity.id
_entity.type
_entity.pdbx_description
1 polymer ?
#
loop_
_entity_poly.entity_id
_entity_poly.type
_entity_poly.pdbx_seq_one_letter_code
_entity_poly.pdbx_strand_id
1 'polypeptide(L)'
;MFRILKYLGYHEAAQSPKTEVLAGGTTFLAMVYIVVVNPSILSDAGMDFGAVFVATCLAAAFGSLMMGVLGRYPIALAPGMGQNAFFSYVIVLGMGYPWQTALGAVLISGIIFIVLSVLPIREWLFNAIPMNIKYGISAGIGFFIGFIALKNAGIVIDNPATLV
;
A
#
# COMPACT_ATOMS: atom_id res chain seq x y z
N MET A 1 -31.45 -0.32 3.55
CA MET A 1 -30.48 -0.71 2.50
C MET A 1 -30.29 0.41 1.46
N PHE A 2 -31.32 0.78 0.68
CA PHE A 2 -31.19 1.73 -0.45
C PHE A 2 -30.80 3.18 -0.09
N ARG A 3 -31.15 3.66 1.12
CA ARG A 3 -30.79 5.02 1.57
C ARG A 3 -29.28 5.23 1.72
N ILE A 4 -28.56 4.22 2.21
CA ILE A 4 -27.10 4.28 2.43
C ILE A 4 -26.38 4.26 1.07
N LEU A 5 -26.81 3.40 0.14
CA LEU A 5 -26.26 3.34 -1.21
C LEU A 5 -26.37 4.70 -1.91
N LYS A 6 -27.54 5.36 -1.84
CA LYS A 6 -27.74 6.69 -2.44
C LYS A 6 -26.82 7.77 -1.84
N TYR A 7 -26.48 7.67 -0.55
CA TYR A 7 -25.50 8.55 0.12
C TYR A 7 -24.05 8.29 -0.32
N LEU A 8 -23.73 7.07 -0.74
CA LEU A 8 -22.43 6.65 -1.28
C LEU A 8 -22.26 6.96 -2.78
N GLY A 9 -23.21 7.69 -3.38
CA GLY A 9 -23.19 8.03 -4.80
C GLY A 9 -23.84 7.00 -5.72
N TYR A 10 -24.48 5.96 -5.18
CA TYR A 10 -25.19 4.95 -5.99
C TYR A 10 -26.39 5.56 -6.70
N HIS A 11 -26.38 5.48 -8.04
CA HIS A 11 -27.49 5.94 -8.87
C HIS A 11 -28.21 4.73 -9.47
N GLU A 12 -29.43 4.46 -9.00
CA GLU A 12 -30.27 3.32 -9.45
C GLU A 12 -30.53 3.31 -10.96
N ALA A 13 -30.46 4.47 -11.62
CA ALA A 13 -30.62 4.57 -13.08
C ALA A 13 -29.37 4.13 -13.88
N ALA A 14 -28.20 4.02 -13.24
CA ALA A 14 -26.91 3.77 -13.90
C ALA A 14 -26.13 2.57 -13.35
N GLN A 15 -26.47 2.06 -12.16
CA GLN A 15 -25.72 0.99 -11.47
C GLN A 15 -26.63 -0.14 -11.01
N SER A 16 -26.10 -1.38 -11.04
CA SER A 16 -26.81 -2.59 -10.61
C SER A 16 -26.13 -3.20 -9.37
N PRO A 17 -26.89 -3.70 -8.38
CA PRO A 17 -26.31 -4.34 -7.20
C PRO A 17 -25.43 -5.55 -7.55
N LYS A 18 -25.73 -6.25 -8.64
CA LYS A 18 -24.87 -7.34 -9.15
C LYS A 18 -23.52 -6.83 -9.61
N THR A 19 -23.49 -5.70 -10.32
CA THR A 19 -22.25 -5.08 -10.81
C THR A 19 -21.40 -4.59 -9.66
N GLU A 20 -22.00 -3.98 -8.63
CA GLU A 20 -21.28 -3.52 -7.44
C GLU A 20 -20.62 -4.68 -6.66
N VAL A 21 -21.34 -5.79 -6.47
CA VAL A 21 -20.78 -6.97 -5.81
C VAL A 21 -19.64 -7.59 -6.64
N LEU A 22 -19.80 -7.68 -7.96
CA LEU A 22 -18.75 -8.16 -8.84
C LEU A 22 -17.52 -7.23 -8.82
N ALA A 23 -17.71 -5.92 -8.95
CA ALA A 23 -16.63 -4.95 -8.93
C ALA A 23 -15.87 -4.94 -7.59
N GLY A 24 -16.58 -5.02 -6.47
CA GLY A 24 -16.00 -5.19 -5.15
C GLY A 24 -15.20 -6.48 -5.02
N GLY A 25 -15.76 -7.60 -5.50
CA GLY A 25 -15.09 -8.90 -5.51
C GLY A 25 -13.81 -8.89 -6.37
N THR A 26 -13.86 -8.33 -7.57
CA THR A 26 -12.69 -8.19 -8.44
C THR A 26 -11.60 -7.34 -7.79
N THR A 27 -11.99 -6.21 -7.17
CA THR A 27 -11.04 -5.33 -6.48
C THR A 27 -10.40 -6.03 -5.28
N PHE A 28 -11.20 -6.76 -4.50
CA PHE A 28 -10.70 -7.57 -3.38
C PHE A 28 -9.70 -8.62 -3.85
N LEU A 29 -10.02 -9.38 -4.90
CA LEU A 29 -9.12 -10.40 -5.45
C LEU A 29 -7.81 -9.80 -5.98
N ALA A 30 -7.85 -8.59 -6.55
CA ALA A 30 -6.65 -7.90 -7.02
C ALA A 30 -5.70 -7.51 -5.87
N MET A 31 -6.23 -7.25 -4.67
CA MET A 31 -5.44 -6.79 -3.52
C MET A 31 -5.14 -7.89 -2.48
N VAL A 32 -5.83 -9.03 -2.52
CA VAL A 32 -5.78 -10.04 -1.45
C VAL A 32 -4.36 -10.58 -1.19
N TYR A 33 -3.49 -10.58 -2.20
CA TYR A 33 -2.09 -10.99 -2.04
C TYR A 33 -1.36 -10.20 -0.94
N ILE A 34 -1.74 -8.94 -0.71
CA ILE A 34 -1.16 -8.05 0.31
C ILE A 34 -1.33 -8.61 1.72
N VAL A 35 -2.41 -9.36 1.94
CA VAL A 35 -2.72 -10.00 3.24
C VAL A 35 -1.64 -11.01 3.65
N VAL A 36 -0.90 -11.57 2.69
CA VAL A 36 0.22 -12.48 2.95
C VAL A 36 1.56 -11.76 2.79
N VAL A 37 1.71 -10.97 1.73
CA VAL A 37 3.01 -10.38 1.37
C VAL A 37 3.42 -9.22 2.29
N ASN A 38 2.47 -8.41 2.77
CA ASN A 38 2.83 -7.33 3.69
C ASN A 38 3.31 -7.86 5.05
N PRO A 39 2.58 -8.79 5.71
CA PRO A 39 3.08 -9.40 6.94
C PRO A 39 4.41 -10.13 6.77
N SER A 40 4.65 -10.83 5.64
CA SER A 40 5.95 -11.48 5.42
C SER A 40 7.10 -10.47 5.36
N ILE A 41 6.95 -9.38 4.60
CA ILE A 41 7.98 -8.33 4.47
C ILE A 41 8.26 -7.65 5.82
N LEU A 42 7.23 -7.38 6.62
CA LEU A 42 7.38 -6.74 7.92
C LEU A 42 7.89 -7.72 9.00
N SER A 43 7.62 -9.01 8.84
CA SER A 43 8.20 -10.05 9.71
C SER A 43 9.69 -10.24 9.48
N ASP A 44 10.19 -10.04 8.25
CA ASP A 44 11.64 -9.98 7.99
C ASP A 44 12.33 -8.86 8.78
N ALA A 45 11.62 -7.77 9.09
CA ALA A 45 12.10 -6.68 9.94
C ALA A 45 11.98 -6.97 11.46
N GLY A 46 11.46 -8.14 11.84
CA GLY A 46 11.31 -8.56 13.24
C GLY A 46 9.94 -8.29 13.86
N MET A 47 8.90 -8.01 13.05
CA MET A 47 7.52 -7.84 13.52
C MET A 47 6.75 -9.17 13.56
N ASP A 48 5.83 -9.33 14.51
CA ASP A 48 4.96 -10.51 14.57
C ASP A 48 4.02 -10.58 13.35
N PHE A 49 4.04 -11.70 12.65
CA PHE A 49 3.25 -11.91 11.43
C PHE A 49 1.75 -11.78 11.70
N GLY A 50 1.25 -12.39 12.78
CA GLY A 50 -0.18 -12.39 13.12
C GLY A 50 -0.69 -11.00 13.45
N ALA A 51 0.06 -10.25 14.26
CA ALA A 51 -0.26 -8.88 14.63
C ALA A 51 -0.30 -7.96 13.39
N VAL A 52 0.71 -8.05 12.51
CA VAL A 52 0.78 -7.24 11.29
C VAL A 52 -0.30 -7.64 10.29
N PHE A 53 -0.62 -8.92 10.16
CA PHE A 53 -1.74 -9.41 9.34
C PHE A 53 -3.05 -8.76 9.77
N VAL A 54 -3.38 -8.82 11.07
CA VAL A 54 -4.62 -8.25 11.60
C VAL A 54 -4.62 -6.73 11.42
N ALA A 55 -3.51 -6.06 11.76
CA ALA A 55 -3.38 -4.61 11.59
C ALA A 55 -3.57 -4.18 10.13
N THR A 56 -3.00 -4.92 9.17
CA THR A 56 -3.11 -4.65 7.73
C THR A 56 -4.57 -4.77 7.26
N CYS A 57 -5.23 -5.87 7.61
CA CYS A 57 -6.62 -6.11 7.22
C CYS A 57 -7.55 -5.04 7.80
N LEU A 58 -7.40 -4.70 9.08
CA LEU A 58 -8.21 -3.68 9.74
C LEU A 58 -7.96 -2.29 9.16
N ALA A 59 -6.69 -1.91 8.94
CA ALA A 59 -6.34 -0.61 8.37
C ALA A 59 -6.83 -0.46 6.93
N ALA A 60 -6.67 -1.49 6.09
CA ALA A 60 -7.14 -1.50 4.71
C ALA A 60 -8.68 -1.45 4.63
N ALA A 61 -9.37 -2.22 5.48
CA ALA A 61 -10.83 -2.19 5.56
C ALA A 61 -11.34 -0.81 6.01
N PHE A 62 -10.74 -0.25 7.05
CA PHE A 62 -11.09 1.07 7.56
C PHE A 62 -10.81 2.18 6.54
N GLY A 63 -9.62 2.19 5.93
CA GLY A 63 -9.25 3.17 4.90
C GLY A 63 -10.17 3.11 3.68
N SER A 64 -10.43 1.90 3.17
CA SER A 64 -11.34 1.70 2.04
C SER A 64 -12.77 2.11 2.38
N LEU A 65 -13.24 1.85 3.60
CA LEU A 65 -14.54 2.29 4.07
C LEU A 65 -14.62 3.83 4.15
N MET A 66 -13.59 4.50 4.67
CA MET A 66 -13.55 5.96 4.73
C MET A 66 -13.56 6.58 3.33
N MET A 67 -12.86 6.00 2.36
CA MET A 67 -12.91 6.45 0.97
C MET A 67 -14.30 6.32 0.35
N GLY A 68 -15.01 5.23 0.66
CA GLY A 68 -16.40 5.06 0.23
C GLY A 68 -17.35 6.07 0.89
N VAL A 69 -17.29 6.23 2.22
CA VAL A 69 -18.26 7.02 2.99
C VAL A 69 -17.99 8.53 2.93
N LEU A 70 -16.75 8.94 3.19
CA LEU A 70 -16.35 10.35 3.27
C LEU A 70 -15.86 10.86 1.92
N GLY A 71 -15.00 10.08 1.25
CA GLY A 71 -14.43 10.46 -0.04
C GLY A 71 -15.41 10.35 -1.20
N ARG A 72 -16.46 9.53 -1.07
CA ARG A 72 -17.38 9.15 -2.16
C ARG A 72 -16.63 8.77 -3.45
N TYR A 73 -15.49 8.10 -3.27
CA TYR A 73 -14.56 7.80 -4.34
C TYR A 73 -14.32 6.29 -4.36
N PRO A 74 -14.54 5.60 -5.50
CA PRO A 74 -14.47 4.15 -5.60
C PRO A 74 -13.02 3.65 -5.70
N ILE A 75 -12.21 3.93 -4.68
CA ILE A 75 -10.82 3.46 -4.56
C ILE A 75 -10.70 2.61 -3.29
N ALA A 76 -10.20 1.38 -3.45
CA ALA A 76 -9.74 0.57 -2.34
C ALA A 76 -8.35 1.02 -1.89
N LEU A 77 -8.17 1.18 -0.58
CA LEU A 77 -6.90 1.54 0.03
C LEU A 77 -6.26 0.31 0.68
N ALA A 78 -4.98 0.13 0.37
CA ALA A 78 -4.12 -0.89 0.92
C ALA A 78 -2.73 -0.28 1.16
N PRO A 79 -1.86 -0.94 1.94
CA PRO A 79 -0.51 -0.46 2.15
C PRO A 79 0.30 -0.41 0.85
N GLY A 80 1.12 0.63 0.70
CA GLY A 80 2.00 0.80 -0.45
C GLY A 80 3.19 -0.16 -0.39
N MET A 81 3.14 -1.24 -1.18
CA MET A 81 4.10 -2.34 -1.12
C MET A 81 5.57 -1.91 -1.30
N GLY A 82 5.85 -0.89 -2.12
CA GLY A 82 7.20 -0.36 -2.29
C GLY A 82 7.76 0.32 -1.04
N GLN A 83 6.90 1.00 -0.27
CA GLN A 83 7.30 1.67 0.96
C GLN A 83 7.59 0.65 2.07
N ASN A 84 6.83 -0.44 2.12
CA ASN A 84 7.05 -1.52 3.10
C ASN A 84 8.38 -2.24 2.83
N ALA A 85 8.70 -2.50 1.56
CA ALA A 85 9.95 -3.12 1.18
C ALA A 85 11.15 -2.18 1.47
N PHE A 86 11.02 -0.89 1.19
CA PHE A 86 12.03 0.11 1.60
C PHE A 86 12.21 0.15 3.13
N PHE A 87 11.11 0.16 3.87
CA PHE A 87 11.11 0.14 5.33
C PHE A 87 11.87 -1.07 5.88
N SER A 88 11.51 -2.29 5.47
CA SER A 88 12.11 -3.50 6.01
C SER A 88 13.55 -3.71 5.55
N TYR A 89 13.79 -3.66 4.24
CA TYR A 89 15.07 -4.08 3.68
C TYR A 89 16.13 -2.98 3.71
N VAL A 90 15.74 -1.71 3.57
CA VAL A 90 16.70 -0.59 3.58
C VAL A 90 16.87 -0.03 4.99
N ILE A 91 15.79 0.38 5.65
CA ILE A 91 15.90 1.08 6.94
C ILE A 91 16.22 0.11 8.08
N VAL A 92 15.44 -0.96 8.21
CA VAL A 92 15.60 -1.87 9.35
C VAL A 92 16.80 -2.79 9.15
N LEU A 93 16.81 -3.55 8.05
CA LEU A 93 17.86 -4.54 7.79
C LEU A 93 19.15 -3.90 7.26
N GLY A 94 19.04 -2.96 6.32
CA GLY A 94 20.21 -2.33 5.68
C GLY A 94 20.94 -1.32 6.57
N MET A 95 20.21 -0.47 7.29
CA MET A 95 20.80 0.55 8.18
C MET A 95 20.85 0.13 9.65
N GLY A 96 20.25 -1.02 10.01
CA GLY A 96 20.29 -1.57 11.37
C GLY A 96 19.41 -0.86 12.40
N TYR A 97 18.46 -0.03 11.97
CA TYR A 97 17.56 0.66 12.90
C TYR A 97 16.46 -0.29 13.42
N PRO A 98 16.10 -0.23 14.72
CA PRO A 98 14.95 -0.96 15.23
C PRO A 98 13.66 -0.57 14.50
N TRP A 99 12.81 -1.56 14.18
CA TRP A 99 11.55 -1.34 13.46
C TRP A 99 10.62 -0.36 14.19
N GLN A 100 10.70 -0.27 15.52
CA GLN A 100 9.94 0.68 16.34
C GLN A 100 10.34 2.13 16.03
N THR A 101 11.64 2.39 15.91
CA THR A 101 12.18 3.72 15.56
C THR A 101 11.80 4.09 14.14
N ALA A 102 11.90 3.13 13.22
CA ALA A 102 11.48 3.32 11.83
C ALA A 102 9.97 3.62 11.74
N LEU A 103 9.12 2.93 12.52
CA LEU A 103 7.68 3.23 12.57
C LEU A 103 7.40 4.62 13.15
N GLY A 104 8.20 5.09 14.11
CA GLY A 104 8.14 6.46 14.60
C GLY A 104 8.38 7.48 13.49
N ALA A 105 9.36 7.24 12.62
CA ALA A 105 9.61 8.08 11.46
C ALA A 105 8.45 8.04 10.44
N VAL A 106 7.82 6.87 10.24
CA VAL A 106 6.62 6.74 9.39
C VAL A 106 5.44 7.52 9.96
N LEU A 107 5.25 7.51 11.28
CA LEU A 107 4.20 8.31 11.93
C LEU A 107 4.43 9.81 11.73
N ILE A 108 5.67 10.27 11.95
CA ILE A 108 6.03 11.68 11.76
C ILE A 108 5.84 12.10 10.29
N SER A 109 6.26 11.28 9.33
CA SER A 109 6.07 11.57 7.91
C SER A 109 4.59 11.60 7.54
N GLY A 110 3.75 10.75 8.13
CA GLY A 110 2.30 10.79 7.99
C GLY A 110 1.68 12.09 8.52
N ILE A 111 2.10 12.56 9.69
CA ILE A 111 1.64 13.84 10.25
C ILE A 111 2.06 15.01 9.35
N ILE A 112 3.32 15.03 8.91
CA ILE A 112 3.82 16.03 7.97
C ILE A 112 3.01 15.98 6.67
N PHE A 113 2.70 14.79 6.16
CA PHE A 113 1.91 14.63 4.94
C PHE A 113 0.48 15.16 5.10
N ILE A 114 -0.16 14.97 6.25
CA ILE A 114 -1.48 15.55 6.54
C ILE A 114 -1.39 17.09 6.52
N VAL A 115 -0.40 17.67 7.20
CA VAL A 115 -0.19 19.14 7.22
C VAL A 115 0.05 19.67 5.80
N LEU A 116 0.91 19.01 5.03
CA LEU A 116 1.20 19.38 3.64
C LEU A 116 -0.01 19.18 2.71
N SER A 117 -0.89 18.23 3.00
CA SER A 117 -2.10 17.98 2.18
C SER A 117 -3.15 19.08 2.32
N VAL A 118 -3.18 19.78 3.46
CA VAL A 118 -4.04 20.95 3.68
C VAL A 118 -3.47 22.19 2.97
N LEU A 119 -2.16 22.23 2.75
CA LEU A 119 -1.46 23.32 2.07
C LEU A 119 -1.45 23.09 0.53
N PRO A 120 -1.39 24.16 -0.29
CA PRO A 120 -1.29 24.04 -1.76
C PRO A 120 0.06 23.50 -2.24
N ILE A 121 1.01 23.27 -1.31
CA ILE A 121 2.38 22.81 -1.57
C ILE A 121 2.41 21.47 -2.31
N ARG A 122 1.40 20.61 -2.13
CA ARG A 122 1.32 19.31 -2.83
C ARG A 122 1.44 19.48 -4.35
N GLU A 123 0.78 20.49 -4.90
CA GLU A 123 0.68 20.67 -6.35
C GLU A 123 2.02 21.16 -6.93
N TRP A 124 2.71 22.02 -6.17
CA TRP A 124 4.06 22.49 -6.51
C TRP A 124 5.07 21.34 -6.49
N LEU A 125 5.00 20.47 -5.48
CA LEU A 125 5.87 19.30 -5.40
C LEU A 125 5.64 18.34 -6.57
N PHE A 126 4.37 18.05 -6.90
CA PHE A 126 4.03 17.18 -8.02
C PHE A 126 4.45 17.75 -9.38
N ASN A 127 4.36 19.08 -9.56
CA ASN A 127 4.75 19.75 -10.79
C ASN A 127 6.28 19.89 -10.92
N ALA A 128 7.01 19.95 -9.80
CA ALA A 128 8.47 20.02 -9.80
C ALA A 128 9.15 18.71 -10.22
N ILE A 129 8.49 17.56 -10.05
CA ILE A 129 9.07 16.25 -10.40
C ILE A 129 8.89 15.99 -11.91
N PRO A 130 9.99 15.88 -12.69
CA PRO A 130 9.94 15.54 -14.10
C PRO A 130 9.25 14.19 -14.35
N MET A 131 8.50 14.07 -15.44
CA MET A 131 7.75 12.85 -15.74
C MET A 131 8.64 11.61 -15.85
N ASN A 132 9.87 11.78 -16.35
CA ASN A 132 10.87 10.72 -16.45
C ASN A 132 11.22 10.11 -15.07
N ILE A 133 11.30 10.94 -14.02
CA ILE A 133 11.57 10.48 -12.65
C ILE A 133 10.35 9.72 -12.11
N LYS A 134 9.13 10.17 -12.40
CA LYS A 134 7.90 9.47 -11.99
C LYS A 134 7.84 8.06 -12.58
N TYR A 135 8.12 7.92 -13.88
CA TYR A 135 8.17 6.60 -14.51
C TYR A 135 9.30 5.73 -13.95
N GLY A 136 10.47 6.31 -13.71
CA GLY A 136 11.61 5.60 -13.10
C GLY A 136 11.29 5.04 -11.71
N ILE A 137 10.62 5.82 -10.86
CA ILE A 137 10.20 5.37 -9.52
C ILE A 137 9.22 4.21 -9.63
N SER A 138 8.18 4.31 -10.47
CA SER A 138 7.20 3.23 -10.66
C SER A 138 7.85 1.95 -11.20
N ALA A 139 8.72 2.05 -12.21
CA ALA A 139 9.45 0.91 -12.75
C ALA A 139 10.38 0.27 -11.72
N GLY A 140 11.15 1.09 -10.98
CA GLY A 140 12.07 0.62 -9.96
C GLY A 140 11.38 -0.13 -8.81
N ILE A 141 10.26 0.40 -8.31
CA ILE A 141 9.47 -0.27 -7.28
C ILE A 141 8.89 -1.60 -7.79
N GLY A 142 8.39 -1.61 -9.03
CA GLY A 142 7.87 -2.83 -9.67
C GLY A 142 8.93 -3.92 -9.80
N PHE A 143 10.11 -3.58 -10.33
CA PHE A 143 11.23 -4.51 -10.43
C PHE A 143 11.74 -4.98 -9.06
N PHE A 144 11.78 -4.09 -8.06
CA PHE A 144 12.22 -4.45 -6.71
C PHE A 144 11.29 -5.46 -6.04
N ILE A 145 9.97 -5.24 -6.10
CA ILE A 145 8.99 -6.19 -5.56
C ILE A 145 9.02 -7.50 -6.36
N GLY A 146 9.14 -7.42 -7.69
CA GLY A 146 9.28 -8.59 -8.56
C GLY A 146 10.50 -9.44 -8.20
N PHE A 147 11.64 -8.79 -7.95
CA PHE A 147 12.87 -9.47 -7.51
C PHE A 147 12.69 -10.17 -6.15
N ILE A 148 12.08 -9.50 -5.17
CA ILE A 148 11.77 -10.13 -3.87
C ILE A 148 10.84 -11.34 -4.06
N ALA A 149 9.84 -11.24 -4.93
CA ALA A 149 8.94 -12.35 -5.23
C ALA A 149 9.68 -13.55 -5.86
N LEU A 150 10.58 -13.30 -6.82
CA LEU A 150 11.41 -14.34 -7.45
C LEU A 150 12.36 -15.00 -6.46
N LYS A 151 12.93 -14.21 -5.53
CA LYS A 151 13.76 -14.73 -4.43
C LYS A 151 12.95 -15.62 -3.49
N ASN A 152 11.79 -15.16 -3.04
CA ASN A 152 10.90 -15.92 -2.15
C ASN A 152 10.32 -17.18 -2.82
N ALA A 153 10.15 -17.17 -4.15
CA ALA A 153 9.75 -18.35 -4.93
C ALA A 153 10.89 -19.36 -5.17
N GLY A 154 12.13 -19.05 -4.73
CA GLY A 154 13.31 -19.88 -4.95
C GLY A 154 13.79 -19.93 -6.41
N ILE A 155 13.31 -18.99 -7.25
CA ILE A 155 13.74 -18.87 -8.65
C ILE A 155 15.08 -18.12 -8.72
N VAL A 156 15.24 -17.10 -7.88
CA VAL A 156 16.50 -16.39 -7.64
C VAL A 156 17.14 -17.00 -6.39
N ILE A 157 18.34 -17.56 -6.53
CA ILE A 157 19.03 -18.33 -5.48
C ILE A 157 20.33 -17.60 -5.15
N ASP A 158 20.65 -17.47 -3.86
CA ASP A 158 21.89 -16.85 -3.43
C ASP A 158 23.11 -17.61 -3.98
N ASN A 159 23.90 -16.93 -4.83
CA ASN A 159 25.23 -17.38 -5.22
C ASN A 159 26.26 -16.54 -4.45
N PRO A 160 27.24 -17.16 -3.77
CA PRO A 160 28.23 -16.44 -2.94
C PRO A 160 29.06 -15.38 -3.68
N ALA A 161 29.02 -15.32 -5.01
CA ALA A 161 29.70 -14.29 -5.81
C ALA A 161 28.81 -13.12 -6.26
N THR A 162 27.49 -13.31 -6.40
CA THR A 162 26.52 -12.27 -6.82
C THR A 162 25.10 -12.75 -6.57
N LEU A 163 24.23 -11.89 -6.02
CA LEU A 163 22.77 -12.04 -6.08
C LEU A 163 22.34 -11.92 -7.55
N VAL A 164 22.12 -13.05 -8.25
CA VAL A 164 21.54 -13.08 -9.60
C VAL A 164 20.21 -13.80 -9.55
#